data_AF-A0A7V9RQZ6-F1
#
_entry.id   AF-A0A7V9RQZ6-F1
#
_cell.length_a   1.000
_cell.length_b   1.000
_cell.length_c   1.000
_cell.angle_alpha   90.00
_cell.angle_beta   90.00
_cell.angle_gamma   90.00
#
_symmetry.space_group_name_H-M   'P 1'
#
loop_
_entity.id
_entity.type
_entity.pdbx_description
1 polymer ?
#
loop_
_entity_poly.entity_id
_entity_poly.type
_entity_poly.pdbx_seq_one_letter_code
_entity_poly.pdbx_strand_id
1 'polypeptide(L)'
;MNSPLPVMPARPAHDAHDAFGMNTHLGYQNPENTNRFTEETVDLLLELGVGKVRQKLYCDENRSLNAARSGLSRLMAAGVKVCAPTLIDDDATSLEVARTRMDLFLDELERNPDTYDLRLIEAFPGLNEPNGGKKATAAWAQQTRWAQQAIYEQTRARHAFDHVAVQGPPLNRRGGRGAQGVGGRNPGAGQQPQAAAGLSREERRAQRVAGRLTPEERQERRAAGRGRLTREERQAQRAAGRLTPEERQAQRAERQQNRRGGPAPGQAGPVRGFEAVLSSDAAEVGDISHWVDRADMHIYPGDQDTFNGGPPQAFVEAVRGMYLAGRPVSVTESGWSNCSPDDPDGQAYTGGGKSCPESVTAKYAPKAPLNALLLGHQAIYAYVMLENQPPYADAGHNLRSSKFGYIRTPGLEPSTWERKAQFHAMRRFLALFADPGPAFQPAGLPLGIAADCPDLQSMLFQRRTGQHLLALWRTVDLYACDPKTNAGSYLQIPPAKVTVTVDGDRPLELFQPSFKDGSVGTWKTASLTLDVGDELLVLAIG
;
A
#
# COMPACT_ATOMS: atom_id res chain seq x y z
N MET A 1 23.42 -19.21 -43.02
CA MET A 1 22.81 -17.91 -42.68
C MET A 1 22.14 -18.11 -41.34
N ASN A 2 22.49 -17.32 -40.32
CA ASN A 2 21.77 -17.37 -39.04
C ASN A 2 20.36 -16.83 -39.29
N SER A 3 19.34 -17.52 -38.79
CA SER A 3 17.96 -17.04 -38.84
C SER A 3 17.89 -15.67 -38.15
N PRO A 4 17.15 -14.69 -38.70
CA PRO A 4 17.02 -13.39 -38.07
C PRO A 4 16.44 -13.55 -36.65
N LEU A 5 16.94 -12.77 -35.70
CA LEU A 5 16.41 -12.77 -34.33
C LEU A 5 14.96 -12.28 -34.33
N PRO A 6 14.08 -12.85 -33.48
CA PRO A 6 12.76 -12.30 -33.28
C PRO A 6 12.85 -10.88 -32.69
N VAL A 7 11.90 -10.01 -33.04
CA VAL A 7 11.80 -8.67 -32.44
C VAL A 7 10.96 -8.77 -31.17
N MET A 8 11.58 -8.49 -30.02
CA MET A 8 10.87 -8.38 -28.76
C MET A 8 10.24 -6.98 -28.64
N PRO A 9 8.93 -6.86 -28.38
CA PRO A 9 8.31 -5.55 -28.19
C PRO A 9 8.82 -4.91 -26.89
N ALA A 10 9.06 -3.60 -26.94
CA ALA A 10 9.48 -2.82 -25.78
C ALA A 10 8.31 -2.01 -25.20
N ARG A 11 8.36 -1.75 -23.90
CA ARG A 11 7.52 -0.78 -23.19
C ARG A 11 8.31 0.50 -22.87
N PRO A 12 7.67 1.65 -22.62
CA PRO A 12 8.39 2.79 -22.07
C PRO A 12 9.01 2.42 -20.71
N ALA A 13 10.25 2.82 -20.44
CA ALA A 13 10.93 2.51 -19.16
C ALA A 13 10.16 3.05 -17.95
N HIS A 14 9.51 4.21 -18.10
CA HIS A 14 8.69 4.77 -17.04
C HIS A 14 7.48 3.89 -16.66
N ASP A 15 7.06 2.92 -17.47
CA ASP A 15 6.01 1.97 -17.08
C ASP A 15 6.43 1.15 -15.84
N ALA A 16 7.69 0.71 -15.76
CA ALA A 16 8.20 -0.05 -14.61
C ALA A 16 8.32 0.83 -13.37
N HIS A 17 8.71 2.10 -13.54
CA HIS A 17 8.75 3.10 -12.48
C HIS A 17 7.34 3.40 -11.95
N ASP A 18 6.39 3.70 -12.84
CA ASP A 18 5.02 4.08 -12.52
C ASP A 18 4.14 2.89 -12.09
N ALA A 19 4.61 1.66 -12.26
CA ALA A 19 3.97 0.48 -11.70
C ALA A 19 4.18 0.36 -10.19
N PHE A 20 5.11 1.11 -9.59
CA PHE A 20 5.31 1.14 -8.15
C PHE A 20 4.75 2.43 -7.53
N GLY A 21 4.09 2.28 -6.39
CA GLY A 21 3.72 3.38 -5.52
C GLY A 21 3.98 3.07 -4.05
N MET A 22 3.80 4.07 -3.19
CA MET A 22 3.88 3.91 -1.74
C MET A 22 2.55 4.30 -1.10
N ASN A 23 1.95 3.43 -0.30
CA ASN A 23 0.83 3.78 0.56
C ASN A 23 1.36 4.57 1.76
N THR A 24 0.78 5.74 2.04
CA THR A 24 1.27 6.67 3.05
C THR A 24 0.18 7.03 4.04
N HIS A 25 0.63 7.50 5.21
CA HIS A 25 -0.24 7.96 6.29
C HIS A 25 0.16 9.35 6.75
N LEU A 26 0.46 10.25 5.80
CA LEU A 26 0.87 11.63 6.11
C LEU A 26 -0.18 12.31 7.01
N GLY A 27 0.29 13.07 7.99
CA GLY A 27 -0.55 13.79 8.95
C GLY A 27 -1.19 12.94 10.06
N TYR A 28 -0.83 11.66 10.22
CA TYR A 28 -1.36 10.85 11.32
C TYR A 28 -0.92 11.42 12.69
N GLN A 29 -1.86 11.80 13.55
CA GLN A 29 -1.53 12.59 14.76
C GLN A 29 -1.24 11.78 16.01
N ASN A 30 -1.32 10.45 15.96
CA ASN A 30 -1.05 9.71 17.17
C ASN A 30 0.40 10.00 17.60
N PRO A 31 0.62 10.51 18.84
CA PRO A 31 1.96 10.86 19.30
C PRO A 31 2.92 9.66 19.31
N GLU A 32 2.41 8.44 19.30
CA GLU A 32 3.18 7.19 19.28
C GLU A 32 3.35 6.63 17.85
N ASN A 33 2.75 7.26 16.85
CA ASN A 33 2.89 6.88 15.44
C ASN A 33 4.01 7.68 14.77
N THR A 34 4.95 6.98 14.13
CA THR A 34 6.05 7.55 13.33
C THR A 34 5.55 8.34 12.12
N ASN A 35 4.37 8.03 11.60
CA ASN A 35 3.76 8.76 10.48
C ASN A 35 3.31 10.21 10.84
N ARG A 36 3.46 10.63 12.10
CA ARG A 36 3.26 12.04 12.50
C ARG A 36 4.31 12.98 11.89
N PHE A 37 5.48 12.44 11.56
CA PHE A 37 6.63 13.14 10.98
C PHE A 37 6.49 13.26 9.46
N THR A 38 5.58 14.13 9.05
CA THR A 38 5.16 14.24 7.65
C THR A 38 6.29 14.73 6.74
N GLU A 39 7.06 15.73 7.17
CA GLU A 39 8.12 16.30 6.34
C GLU A 39 9.27 15.31 6.13
N GLU A 40 9.66 14.59 7.18
CA GLU A 40 10.67 13.54 7.11
C GLU A 40 10.22 12.36 6.24
N THR A 41 8.93 11.99 6.33
CA THR A 41 8.35 10.96 5.45
C THR A 41 8.38 11.40 3.99
N VAL A 42 8.07 12.67 3.70
CA VAL A 42 8.13 13.24 2.35
C VAL A 42 9.56 13.23 1.82
N ASP A 43 10.54 13.61 2.63
CA ASP A 43 11.95 13.58 2.23
C ASP A 43 12.40 12.16 1.87
N LEU A 44 11.96 11.15 2.64
CA LEU A 44 12.25 9.74 2.36
C LEU A 44 11.54 9.22 1.10
N LEU A 45 10.31 9.68 0.83
CA LEU A 45 9.59 9.34 -0.41
C LEU A 45 10.29 9.92 -1.65
N LEU A 46 10.75 11.17 -1.56
CA LEU A 46 11.50 11.83 -2.62
C LEU A 46 12.89 11.20 -2.79
N GLU A 47 13.57 10.84 -1.69
CA GLU A 47 14.85 10.12 -1.74
C GLU A 47 14.70 8.73 -2.38
N LEU A 48 13.60 8.02 -2.09
CA LEU A 48 13.29 6.74 -2.73
C LEU A 48 13.09 6.91 -4.25
N GLY A 49 12.68 8.09 -4.70
CA GLY A 49 12.36 8.37 -6.10
C GLY A 49 11.01 7.82 -6.51
N VAL A 50 10.03 7.81 -5.61
CA VAL A 50 8.70 7.26 -5.91
C VAL A 50 7.93 8.18 -6.87
N GLY A 51 7.36 7.63 -7.94
CA GLY A 51 6.50 8.39 -8.87
C GLY A 51 5.05 8.52 -8.42
N LYS A 52 4.62 7.70 -7.46
CA LYS A 52 3.23 7.60 -7.02
C LYS A 52 3.09 7.36 -5.52
N VAL A 53 2.09 8.00 -4.91
CA VAL A 53 1.68 7.69 -3.55
C VAL A 53 0.19 7.40 -3.48
N ARG A 54 -0.20 6.57 -2.51
CA ARG A 54 -1.58 6.45 -2.08
C ARG A 54 -1.73 7.14 -0.74
N GLN A 55 -2.45 8.26 -0.71
CA GLN A 55 -2.57 9.10 0.49
C GLN A 55 -4.01 9.55 0.68
N LYS A 56 -4.59 9.28 1.86
CA LYS A 56 -5.89 9.83 2.24
C LYS A 56 -5.78 11.36 2.25
N LEU A 57 -6.63 12.01 1.46
CA LEU A 57 -6.72 13.48 1.46
C LEU A 57 -7.70 13.90 2.53
N TYR A 58 -7.34 14.92 3.30
CA TYR A 58 -8.17 15.39 4.40
C TYR A 58 -8.76 16.77 4.12
N CYS A 59 -10.08 16.89 4.30
CA CYS A 59 -10.88 18.04 3.88
C CYS A 59 -11.33 18.93 5.05
N ASP A 60 -11.02 18.55 6.29
CA ASP A 60 -11.36 19.36 7.47
C ASP A 60 -10.25 20.38 7.81
N GLU A 61 -10.48 21.28 8.77
CA GLU A 61 -9.52 22.34 9.17
C GLU A 61 -8.58 21.96 10.34
N ASN A 62 -8.47 20.67 10.68
CA ASN A 62 -7.64 20.24 11.81
C ASN A 62 -6.14 20.38 11.52
N ARG A 63 -5.32 20.64 12.56
CA ARG A 63 -3.86 20.89 12.45
C ARG A 63 -3.08 19.79 11.71
N SER A 64 -3.54 18.53 11.75
CA SER A 64 -2.95 17.40 11.01
C SER A 64 -2.99 17.61 9.51
N LEU A 65 -4.02 18.30 9.07
CA LEU A 65 -4.40 18.42 7.69
C LEU A 65 -3.47 19.42 7.01
N ASN A 66 -3.00 20.45 7.74
CA ASN A 66 -1.97 21.35 7.24
C ASN A 66 -0.64 20.63 6.98
N ALA A 67 -0.21 19.72 7.86
CA ALA A 67 1.02 18.95 7.64
C ALA A 67 0.86 18.00 6.45
N ALA A 68 -0.23 17.24 6.38
CA ALA A 68 -0.52 16.36 5.25
C ALA A 68 -0.62 17.14 3.92
N ARG A 69 -1.29 18.30 3.91
CA ARG A 69 -1.41 19.19 2.74
C ARG A 69 -0.05 19.75 2.31
N SER A 70 0.76 20.24 3.25
CA SER A 70 2.13 20.68 2.98
C SER A 70 2.95 19.57 2.33
N GLY A 71 2.97 18.39 2.95
CA GLY A 71 3.70 17.25 2.43
C GLY A 71 3.21 16.81 1.05
N LEU A 72 1.90 16.78 0.83
CA LEU A 72 1.33 16.43 -0.48
C LEU A 72 1.64 17.47 -1.55
N SER A 73 1.53 18.76 -1.22
CA SER A 73 1.89 19.85 -2.13
C SER A 73 3.36 19.74 -2.55
N ARG A 74 4.28 19.43 -1.62
CA ARG A 74 5.69 19.15 -1.93
C ARG A 74 5.87 17.94 -2.85
N LEU A 75 5.16 16.84 -2.60
CA LEU A 75 5.20 15.64 -3.46
C LEU A 75 4.67 15.94 -4.87
N MET A 76 3.52 16.60 -4.99
CA MET A 76 2.93 16.99 -6.26
C MET A 76 3.81 17.98 -7.02
N ALA A 77 4.45 18.94 -6.34
CA ALA A 77 5.41 19.85 -6.95
C ALA A 77 6.65 19.12 -7.52
N ALA A 78 6.99 17.94 -6.98
CA ALA A 78 8.01 17.05 -7.52
C ALA A 78 7.48 16.10 -8.63
N GLY A 79 6.22 16.25 -9.06
CA GLY A 79 5.58 15.43 -10.09
C GLY A 79 5.06 14.09 -9.61
N VAL A 80 5.01 13.85 -8.30
CA VAL A 80 4.49 12.60 -7.73
C VAL A 80 2.97 12.55 -7.89
N LYS A 81 2.48 11.49 -8.53
CA LYS A 81 1.05 11.25 -8.73
C LYS A 81 0.41 10.71 -7.44
N VAL A 82 -0.89 10.95 -7.30
CA VAL A 82 -1.62 10.62 -6.07
C VAL A 82 -2.85 9.78 -6.39
N CYS A 83 -2.88 8.57 -5.82
CA CYS A 83 -4.10 7.83 -5.59
C CYS A 83 -4.70 8.30 -4.26
N ALA A 84 -5.91 8.85 -4.29
CA ALA A 84 -6.48 9.65 -3.22
C ALA A 84 -7.71 8.96 -2.60
N PRO A 85 -7.55 8.04 -1.64
CA PRO A 85 -8.66 7.50 -0.88
C PRO A 85 -9.58 8.60 -0.35
N THR A 86 -10.87 8.45 -0.65
CA THR A 86 -11.89 9.42 -0.30
C THR A 86 -12.15 9.40 1.21
N LEU A 87 -12.72 10.49 1.73
CA LEU A 87 -13.16 10.58 3.13
C LEU A 87 -14.55 9.98 3.37
N ILE A 88 -15.07 9.22 2.41
CA ILE A 88 -16.27 8.44 2.68
C ILE A 88 -15.84 7.36 3.67
N ASP A 89 -16.01 7.63 4.97
CA ASP A 89 -15.76 6.66 6.02
C ASP A 89 -16.91 5.63 6.06
N ASP A 90 -16.70 4.53 6.78
CA ASP A 90 -17.63 3.40 6.93
C ASP A 90 -18.98 3.76 7.61
N ASP A 91 -19.20 5.03 7.94
CA ASP A 91 -20.40 5.56 8.55
C ASP A 91 -21.33 6.28 7.55
N ALA A 92 -21.11 6.14 6.23
CA ALA A 92 -22.11 6.54 5.25
C ALA A 92 -23.42 5.76 5.50
N THR A 93 -24.43 6.42 6.06
CA THR A 93 -25.72 5.81 6.43
C THR A 93 -26.73 5.81 5.28
N SER A 94 -26.45 6.56 4.20
CA SER A 94 -27.27 6.62 3.00
C SER A 94 -26.43 7.04 1.78
N LEU A 95 -26.99 6.87 0.58
CA LEU A 95 -26.39 7.38 -0.66
C LEU A 95 -26.26 8.91 -0.65
N GLU A 96 -27.23 9.63 -0.11
CA GLU A 96 -27.19 11.09 -0.05
C GLU A 96 -26.03 11.58 0.82
N VAL A 97 -25.81 10.96 1.98
CA VAL A 97 -24.66 11.25 2.86
C VAL A 97 -23.34 10.97 2.14
N ALA A 98 -23.26 9.86 1.40
CA ALA A 98 -22.07 9.53 0.61
C ALA A 98 -21.81 10.57 -0.50
N ARG A 99 -22.85 10.99 -1.24
CA ARG A 99 -22.76 12.03 -2.27
C ARG A 99 -22.31 13.37 -1.69
N THR A 100 -22.94 13.85 -0.61
CA THR A 100 -22.54 15.10 0.06
C THR A 100 -21.08 15.07 0.51
N ARG A 101 -20.60 13.95 1.06
CA ARG A 101 -19.19 13.83 1.45
C ARG A 101 -18.25 13.85 0.26
N MET A 102 -18.62 13.20 -0.84
CA MET A 102 -17.83 13.24 -2.06
C MET A 102 -17.80 14.64 -2.68
N ASP A 103 -18.93 15.37 -2.65
CA ASP A 103 -18.98 16.75 -3.11
C ASP A 103 -18.06 17.66 -2.28
N LEU A 104 -18.11 17.56 -0.96
CA LEU A 104 -17.20 18.30 -0.08
C LEU A 104 -15.74 17.97 -0.35
N PHE A 105 -15.44 16.70 -0.63
CA PHE A 105 -14.10 16.24 -0.97
C PHE A 105 -13.61 16.84 -2.29
N LEU A 106 -14.40 16.75 -3.36
CA LEU A 106 -14.04 17.28 -4.69
C LEU A 106 -13.95 18.80 -4.69
N ASP A 107 -14.89 19.46 -4.00
CA ASP A 107 -14.88 20.91 -3.79
C ASP A 107 -13.58 21.38 -3.12
N GLU A 108 -13.09 20.64 -2.13
CA GLU A 108 -11.85 20.98 -1.44
C GLU A 108 -10.64 20.92 -2.38
N LEU A 109 -10.61 19.93 -3.27
CA LEU A 109 -9.54 19.81 -4.27
C LEU A 109 -9.57 20.99 -5.25
N GLU A 110 -10.75 21.34 -5.74
CA GLU A 110 -10.93 22.45 -6.70
C GLU A 110 -10.67 23.83 -6.07
N ARG A 111 -11.01 24.04 -4.80
CA ARG A 111 -10.81 25.32 -4.09
C ARG A 111 -9.36 25.58 -3.68
N ASN A 112 -8.50 24.56 -3.64
CA ASN A 112 -7.11 24.67 -3.17
C ASN A 112 -6.10 24.23 -4.25
N PRO A 113 -6.08 24.86 -5.44
CA PRO A 113 -5.22 24.47 -6.55
C PRO A 113 -3.72 24.63 -6.25
N ASP A 114 -3.36 25.52 -5.31
CA ASP A 114 -1.97 25.67 -4.84
C ASP A 114 -1.48 24.46 -4.02
N THR A 115 -2.41 23.69 -3.46
CA THR A 115 -2.12 22.46 -2.72
C THR A 115 -2.27 21.23 -3.59
N TYR A 116 -3.32 21.17 -4.41
CA TYR A 116 -3.69 20.00 -5.18
C TYR A 116 -3.59 20.29 -6.69
N ASP A 117 -2.52 19.82 -7.32
CA ASP A 117 -2.48 19.76 -8.79
C ASP A 117 -3.38 18.61 -9.25
N LEU A 118 -4.60 18.95 -9.68
CA LEU A 118 -5.61 17.98 -10.08
C LEU A 118 -5.13 17.05 -11.21
N ARG A 119 -4.16 17.49 -12.03
CA ARG A 119 -3.56 16.68 -13.11
C ARG A 119 -2.73 15.51 -12.57
N LEU A 120 -2.25 15.61 -11.33
CA LEU A 120 -1.47 14.58 -10.65
C LEU A 120 -2.32 13.63 -9.83
N ILE A 121 -3.61 13.88 -9.68
CA ILE A 121 -4.55 12.90 -9.10
C ILE A 121 -4.82 11.84 -10.16
N GLU A 122 -4.47 10.58 -9.87
CA GLU A 122 -4.62 9.48 -10.84
C GLU A 122 -5.87 8.63 -10.59
N ALA A 123 -6.29 8.52 -9.32
CA ALA A 123 -7.43 7.70 -8.95
C ALA A 123 -8.08 8.09 -7.62
N PHE A 124 -9.37 7.79 -7.49
CA PHE A 124 -10.12 7.75 -6.24
C PHE A 124 -10.54 6.30 -5.95
N PRO A 125 -9.92 5.61 -4.97
CA PRO A 125 -10.32 4.28 -4.57
C PRO A 125 -11.59 4.31 -3.72
N GLY A 126 -12.32 3.19 -3.79
CA GLY A 126 -13.49 2.92 -2.97
C GLY A 126 -13.17 2.81 -1.48
N LEU A 127 -14.18 2.41 -0.69
CA LEU A 127 -13.99 2.18 0.74
C LEU A 127 -12.88 1.16 0.98
N ASN A 128 -11.97 1.49 1.90
CA ASN A 128 -10.83 0.64 2.24
C ASN A 128 -11.25 -0.49 3.19
N GLU A 129 -11.29 -1.72 2.70
CA GLU A 129 -11.61 -2.93 3.49
C GLU A 129 -12.95 -2.86 4.25
N PRO A 130 -14.08 -2.48 3.60
CA PRO A 130 -15.34 -2.20 4.29
C PRO A 130 -15.94 -3.43 4.98
N ASN A 131 -15.56 -4.63 4.55
CA ASN A 131 -15.98 -5.91 5.12
C ASN A 131 -15.14 -6.36 6.33
N GLY A 132 -14.05 -5.65 6.65
CA GLY A 132 -13.06 -6.06 7.65
C GLY A 132 -13.02 -5.21 8.93
N GLY A 133 -12.34 -5.75 9.96
CA GLY A 133 -11.96 -5.00 11.16
C GLY A 133 -13.11 -4.64 12.12
N LYS A 134 -12.83 -3.70 13.04
CA LYS A 134 -13.79 -3.20 14.05
C LYS A 134 -14.90 -2.33 13.45
N LYS A 135 -14.80 -2.01 12.16
CA LYS A 135 -15.66 -1.04 11.47
C LYS A 135 -16.74 -1.69 10.60
N ALA A 136 -16.60 -2.96 10.24
CA ALA A 136 -17.62 -3.70 9.50
C ALA A 136 -18.96 -3.67 10.26
N THR A 137 -19.95 -3.02 9.66
CA THR A 137 -21.34 -2.99 10.15
C THR A 137 -22.14 -4.15 9.54
N ALA A 138 -23.35 -4.40 10.04
CA ALA A 138 -24.27 -5.33 9.36
C ALA A 138 -24.69 -4.83 7.96
N ALA A 139 -24.57 -3.53 7.71
CA ALA A 139 -24.92 -2.88 6.45
C ALA A 139 -23.72 -2.61 5.54
N TRP A 140 -22.51 -3.09 5.89
CA TRP A 140 -21.26 -2.74 5.20
C TRP A 140 -21.34 -2.88 3.67
N ALA A 141 -22.01 -3.91 3.15
CA ALA A 141 -22.11 -4.15 1.71
C ALA A 141 -22.96 -3.08 1.04
N GLN A 142 -24.07 -2.69 1.67
CA GLN A 142 -24.92 -1.61 1.21
C GLN A 142 -24.20 -0.25 1.29
N GLN A 143 -23.44 -0.01 2.36
CA GLN A 143 -22.63 1.19 2.51
C GLN A 143 -21.53 1.26 1.44
N THR A 144 -20.93 0.12 1.11
CA THR A 144 -19.93 -0.02 0.03
C THR A 144 -20.54 0.36 -1.32
N ARG A 145 -21.74 -0.15 -1.63
CA ARG A 145 -22.47 0.24 -2.86
C ARG A 145 -22.73 1.74 -2.91
N TRP A 146 -23.26 2.32 -1.83
CA TRP A 146 -23.55 3.75 -1.77
C TRP A 146 -22.31 4.63 -1.93
N ALA A 147 -21.22 4.26 -1.25
CA ALA A 147 -19.95 4.95 -1.37
C ALA A 147 -19.41 4.85 -2.79
N GLN A 148 -19.36 3.65 -3.37
CA GLN A 148 -18.85 3.46 -4.73
C GLN A 148 -19.66 4.25 -5.77
N GLN A 149 -20.99 4.19 -5.66
CA GLN A 149 -21.89 4.96 -6.51
C GLN A 149 -21.63 6.47 -6.39
N ALA A 150 -21.54 6.99 -5.16
CA ALA A 150 -21.28 8.40 -4.92
C ALA A 150 -19.92 8.85 -5.47
N ILE A 151 -18.86 8.07 -5.25
CA ILE A 151 -17.53 8.35 -5.80
C ILE A 151 -17.60 8.46 -7.32
N TYR A 152 -18.23 7.47 -7.98
CA TYR A 152 -18.33 7.45 -9.43
C TYR A 152 -19.14 8.60 -9.98
N GLU A 153 -20.39 8.75 -9.53
CA GLU A 153 -21.31 9.76 -10.05
C GLU A 153 -20.78 11.19 -9.84
N GLN A 154 -20.25 11.50 -8.65
CA GLN A 154 -19.76 12.85 -8.36
C GLN A 154 -18.44 13.16 -9.09
N THR A 155 -17.56 12.17 -9.25
CA THR A 155 -16.35 12.34 -10.07
C THR A 155 -16.71 12.62 -11.53
N ARG A 156 -17.67 11.87 -12.08
CA ARG A 156 -18.11 12.01 -13.49
C ARG A 156 -18.97 13.24 -13.74
N ALA A 157 -19.52 13.87 -12.70
CA ALA A 157 -20.26 15.12 -12.80
C ALA A 157 -19.34 16.36 -12.96
N ARG A 158 -18.02 16.21 -12.81
CA ARG A 158 -17.05 17.31 -12.77
C ARG A 158 -15.93 17.12 -13.78
N HIS A 159 -15.89 17.96 -14.82
CA HIS A 159 -14.89 17.89 -15.89
C HIS A 159 -13.43 17.97 -15.42
N ALA A 160 -13.17 18.63 -14.29
CA ALA A 160 -11.82 18.71 -13.71
C ALA A 160 -11.24 17.33 -13.35
N PHE A 161 -12.07 16.28 -13.28
CA PHE A 161 -11.69 14.93 -12.91
C PHE A 161 -11.97 13.88 -14.01
N ASP A 162 -12.19 14.31 -15.26
CA ASP A 162 -12.46 13.38 -16.37
C ASP A 162 -11.32 12.35 -16.57
N HIS A 163 -10.07 12.75 -16.28
CA HIS A 163 -8.89 11.88 -16.34
C HIS A 163 -8.69 10.99 -15.12
N VAL A 164 -9.40 11.23 -14.01
CA VAL A 164 -9.22 10.48 -12.76
C VAL A 164 -10.02 9.18 -12.83
N ALA A 165 -9.35 8.07 -12.48
CA ALA A 165 -10.02 6.76 -12.44
C ALA A 165 -10.72 6.55 -11.10
N VAL A 166 -11.90 5.93 -11.14
CA VAL A 166 -12.59 5.48 -9.93
C VAL A 166 -12.25 4.00 -9.71
N GLN A 167 -11.52 3.73 -8.63
CA GLN A 167 -11.11 2.38 -8.26
C GLN A 167 -12.19 1.73 -7.38
N GLY A 168 -12.35 0.41 -7.51
CA GLY A 168 -13.25 -0.36 -6.64
C GLY A 168 -12.78 -0.39 -5.19
N PRO A 169 -13.60 -0.94 -4.27
CA PRO A 169 -13.18 -1.15 -2.89
C PRO A 169 -12.27 -2.39 -2.79
N PRO A 170 -11.11 -2.34 -2.12
CA PRO A 170 -10.36 -3.54 -1.79
C PRO A 170 -11.09 -4.29 -0.67
N LEU A 171 -11.59 -5.50 -0.95
CA LEU A 171 -12.23 -6.35 0.05
C LEU A 171 -11.16 -7.18 0.79
N ASN A 172 -11.22 -7.17 2.12
CA ASN A 172 -10.33 -7.95 2.95
C ASN A 172 -10.87 -9.38 3.12
N ARG A 173 -10.04 -10.33 3.50
CA ARG A 173 -10.54 -11.62 3.96
C ARG A 173 -11.30 -11.41 5.28
N ARG A 174 -12.60 -11.69 5.32
CA ARG A 174 -13.31 -11.94 6.58
C ARG A 174 -12.79 -13.21 7.24
N GLY A 175 -11.65 -13.11 7.91
CA GLY A 175 -11.18 -14.15 8.82
C GLY A 175 -12.18 -14.26 9.96
N GLY A 176 -12.81 -15.43 10.09
CA GLY A 176 -13.71 -15.79 11.19
C GLY A 176 -13.04 -15.70 12.56
N ARG A 177 -12.82 -14.48 13.07
CA ARG A 177 -12.34 -14.23 14.43
C ARG A 177 -13.26 -14.85 15.50
N GLY A 178 -14.49 -15.22 15.13
CA GLY A 178 -15.44 -15.90 16.01
C GLY A 178 -15.26 -17.42 16.18
N ALA A 179 -14.51 -18.10 15.30
CA ALA A 179 -14.46 -19.58 15.31
C ALA A 179 -13.19 -20.20 15.92
N GLN A 180 -12.16 -19.42 16.25
CA GLN A 180 -10.87 -19.95 16.73
C GLN A 180 -10.31 -19.26 18.00
N GLY A 181 -11.17 -18.66 18.84
CA GLY A 181 -10.70 -17.86 19.98
C GLY A 181 -11.54 -17.97 21.24
N VAL A 182 -11.73 -19.17 21.79
CA VAL A 182 -12.01 -19.35 23.23
C VAL A 182 -10.92 -20.27 23.80
N GLY A 183 -9.71 -19.74 23.89
CA GLY A 183 -8.67 -20.34 24.72
C GLY A 183 -9.04 -20.17 26.18
N GLY A 184 -9.21 -21.29 26.88
CA GLY A 184 -9.49 -21.33 28.32
C GLY A 184 -8.45 -20.54 29.12
N ARG A 185 -8.93 -19.88 30.18
CA ARG A 185 -8.08 -19.24 31.18
C ARG A 185 -7.07 -20.26 31.71
N ASN A 186 -5.79 -19.94 31.60
CA ASN A 186 -4.73 -20.63 32.32
C ASN A 186 -4.51 -19.89 33.65
N PRO A 187 -4.89 -20.45 34.81
CA PRO A 187 -4.67 -19.82 36.11
C PRO A 187 -3.31 -20.26 36.63
N GLY A 188 -2.26 -19.46 36.39
CA GLY A 188 -0.97 -19.70 37.06
C GLY A 188 0.22 -19.21 36.26
N ALA A 189 0.57 -17.94 36.46
CA ALA A 189 1.95 -17.46 36.32
C ALA A 189 2.06 -16.16 37.10
N GLY A 190 2.36 -16.28 38.39
CA GLY A 190 2.92 -15.17 39.15
C GLY A 190 4.42 -15.11 38.87
N GLN A 191 4.89 -13.97 38.37
CA GLN A 191 6.23 -13.43 38.61
C GLN A 191 6.26 -11.97 38.16
N GLN A 192 6.70 -11.09 39.06
CA GLN A 192 6.85 -9.65 38.85
C GLN A 192 8.06 -9.35 37.94
N PRO A 193 7.97 -8.39 37.00
CA PRO A 193 9.15 -7.74 36.45
C PRO A 193 9.54 -6.52 37.30
N GLN A 194 10.85 -6.39 37.48
CA GLN A 194 11.54 -5.30 38.17
C GLN A 194 11.36 -3.95 37.45
N ALA A 195 11.37 -2.88 38.24
CA ALA A 195 11.09 -1.51 37.84
C ALA A 195 12.15 -0.92 36.89
N ALA A 196 11.71 -0.47 35.72
CA ALA A 196 12.43 0.54 34.94
C ALA A 196 12.15 1.93 35.53
N ALA A 197 13.22 2.69 35.80
CA ALA A 197 13.16 4.03 36.38
C ALA A 197 12.46 5.02 35.43
N GLY A 198 11.20 5.34 35.73
CA GLY A 198 10.45 6.39 35.05
C GLY A 198 10.79 7.77 35.60
N LEU A 199 10.78 8.79 34.72
CA LEU A 199 10.96 10.20 35.05
C LEU A 199 10.16 10.60 36.29
N SER A 200 10.83 11.34 37.17
CA SER A 200 10.27 11.91 38.39
C SER A 200 9.05 12.79 38.06
N ARG A 201 8.20 12.96 39.06
CA ARG A 201 7.02 13.82 38.98
C ARG A 201 7.41 15.28 38.66
N GLU A 202 8.63 15.67 39.00
CA GLU A 202 9.19 16.99 38.74
C GLU A 202 9.62 17.16 37.28
N GLU A 203 10.27 16.16 36.69
CA GLU A 203 10.63 16.16 35.26
C GLU A 203 9.40 16.21 34.35
N ARG A 204 8.32 15.49 34.72
CA ARG A 204 7.04 15.56 33.99
C ARG A 204 6.36 16.92 34.13
N ARG A 205 6.62 17.64 35.23
CA ARG A 205 6.08 18.98 35.46
C ARG A 205 6.87 20.03 34.68
N ALA A 206 8.19 19.90 34.62
CA ALA A 206 9.07 20.77 33.84
C ALA A 206 8.77 20.68 32.32
N GLN A 207 8.62 19.46 31.78
CA GLN A 207 8.23 19.27 30.39
C GLN A 207 6.85 19.88 30.05
N ARG A 208 5.89 19.85 30.98
CA ARG A 208 4.57 20.47 30.79
C ARG A 208 4.58 22.00 30.82
N VAL A 209 5.60 22.62 31.42
CA VAL A 209 5.75 24.08 31.47
C VAL A 209 6.48 24.59 30.23
N ALA A 210 7.49 23.87 29.74
CA ALA A 210 8.27 24.23 28.55
C ALA A 210 7.46 24.26 27.24
N GLY A 211 6.33 23.53 27.17
CA GLY A 211 5.47 23.50 25.97
C GLY A 211 4.29 24.49 25.97
N ARG A 212 4.20 25.41 26.93
CA ARG A 212 3.09 26.37 26.98
C ARG A 212 3.43 27.63 26.21
N LEU A 213 2.65 27.90 25.16
CA LEU A 213 2.65 29.17 24.46
C LEU A 213 2.45 30.33 25.45
N THR A 214 3.18 31.42 25.24
CA THR A 214 3.00 32.66 26.00
C THR A 214 1.61 33.26 25.76
N PRO A 215 1.12 34.14 26.65
CA PRO A 215 -0.09 34.92 26.38
C PRO A 215 -0.03 35.68 25.05
N GLU A 216 1.11 36.29 24.70
CA GLU A 216 1.30 36.97 23.40
C GLU A 216 1.20 36.00 22.21
N GLU A 217 1.89 34.85 22.24
CA GLU A 217 1.82 33.85 21.15
C GLU A 217 0.39 33.31 20.95
N ARG A 218 -0.38 33.22 22.03
CA ARG A 218 -1.80 32.86 21.99
C ARG A 218 -2.66 33.96 21.39
N GLN A 219 -2.27 35.22 21.55
CA GLN A 219 -2.98 36.38 21.02
C GLN A 219 -2.67 36.60 19.53
N GLU A 220 -1.42 36.48 19.10
CA GLU A 220 -1.03 36.52 17.68
C GLU A 220 -1.65 35.39 16.87
N ARG A 221 -1.65 34.16 17.42
CA ARG A 221 -2.33 33.02 16.76
C ARG A 221 -3.84 33.20 16.65
N ARG A 222 -4.48 33.93 17.57
CA ARG A 222 -5.90 34.28 17.48
C ARG A 222 -6.16 35.35 16.41
N ALA A 223 -5.20 36.23 16.16
CA ALA A 223 -5.31 37.26 15.13
C ALA A 223 -5.08 36.72 13.70
N ALA A 224 -4.24 35.69 13.53
CA ALA A 224 -3.84 35.14 12.23
C ALA A 224 -4.83 34.13 11.60
N GLY A 225 -5.76 33.55 12.38
CA GLY A 225 -6.73 32.57 11.88
C GLY A 225 -8.11 33.20 11.59
N ARG A 226 -8.27 33.90 10.46
CA ARG A 226 -9.57 34.41 10.02
C ARG A 226 -10.27 33.45 9.07
N GLY A 227 -11.33 32.84 9.61
CA GLY A 227 -12.28 31.99 8.93
C GLY A 227 -13.05 31.10 9.92
N ARG A 228 -13.43 31.61 11.10
CA ARG A 228 -14.19 30.79 12.05
C ARG A 228 -15.67 30.84 11.72
N LEU A 229 -16.24 29.67 11.45
CA LEU A 229 -17.67 29.40 11.58
C LEU A 229 -18.20 30.05 12.87
N THR A 230 -19.29 30.78 12.76
CA THR A 230 -20.07 31.35 13.85
C THR A 230 -20.44 30.25 14.86
N ARG A 231 -20.82 30.68 16.07
CA ARG A 231 -21.30 29.75 17.10
C ARG A 231 -22.52 28.96 16.59
N GLU A 232 -23.37 29.60 15.78
CA GLU A 232 -24.54 29.01 15.16
C GLU A 232 -24.18 27.98 14.10
N GLU A 233 -23.23 28.26 13.20
CA GLU A 233 -22.76 27.30 12.20
C GLU A 233 -22.17 26.04 12.86
N ARG A 234 -21.37 26.20 13.91
CA ARG A 234 -20.84 25.06 14.69
C ARG A 234 -21.94 24.27 15.40
N GLN A 235 -23.03 24.93 15.79
CA GLN A 235 -24.15 24.29 16.47
C GLN A 235 -25.05 23.56 15.46
N ALA A 236 -25.24 24.12 14.26
CA ALA A 236 -25.94 23.49 13.14
C ALA A 236 -25.19 22.25 12.63
N GLN A 237 -23.87 22.33 12.46
CA GLN A 237 -23.04 21.19 12.04
C GLN A 237 -23.05 20.06 13.09
N ARG A 238 -23.07 20.40 14.38
CA ARG A 238 -23.23 19.43 15.48
C ARG A 238 -24.63 18.85 15.60
N ALA A 239 -25.66 19.57 15.15
CA ALA A 239 -27.03 19.09 15.12
C ALA A 239 -27.26 18.13 13.94
N ALA A 240 -26.66 18.41 12.77
CA ALA A 240 -26.77 17.59 11.57
C ALA A 240 -26.19 16.17 11.71
N GLY A 241 -25.24 15.95 12.62
CA GLY A 241 -24.61 14.64 12.86
C GLY A 241 -25.15 13.85 14.06
N ARG A 242 -26.21 14.33 14.74
CA ARG A 242 -26.75 13.62 15.92
C ARG A 242 -27.95 12.77 15.55
N LEU A 243 -27.79 11.47 15.75
CA LEU A 243 -28.91 10.54 15.74
C LEU A 243 -30.01 11.01 16.71
N THR A 244 -31.27 10.89 16.33
CA THR A 244 -32.42 11.10 17.20
C THR A 244 -32.42 10.05 18.33
N PRO A 245 -33.13 10.28 19.44
CA PRO A 245 -33.35 9.25 20.46
C PRO A 245 -33.91 7.94 19.88
N GLU A 246 -34.80 8.02 18.90
CA GLU A 246 -35.40 6.87 18.22
C GLU A 246 -34.39 6.12 17.35
N GLU A 247 -33.55 6.81 16.57
CA GLU A 247 -32.48 6.18 15.80
C GLU A 247 -31.44 5.50 16.70
N ARG A 248 -31.09 6.11 17.84
CA ARG A 248 -30.23 5.46 18.85
C ARG A 248 -30.87 4.21 19.45
N GLN A 249 -32.19 4.22 19.62
CA GLN A 249 -32.92 3.09 20.16
C GLN A 249 -33.07 1.96 19.12
N ALA A 250 -33.33 2.29 17.86
CA ALA A 250 -33.33 1.35 16.74
C ALA A 250 -31.94 0.69 16.57
N GLN A 251 -30.86 1.48 16.61
CA GLN A 251 -29.50 0.95 16.54
C GLN A 251 -29.14 0.06 17.74
N ARG A 252 -29.68 0.33 18.93
CA ARG A 252 -29.52 -0.54 20.12
C ARG A 252 -30.31 -1.84 19.99
N ALA A 253 -31.53 -1.78 19.46
CA ALA A 253 -32.37 -2.96 19.22
C ALA A 253 -31.76 -3.89 18.17
N GLU A 254 -31.26 -3.32 17.06
CA GLU A 254 -30.55 -4.05 16.01
C GLU A 254 -29.28 -4.75 16.55
N ARG A 255 -28.48 -4.05 17.37
CA ARG A 255 -27.31 -4.65 18.04
C ARG A 255 -27.68 -5.79 19.00
N GLN A 256 -28.85 -5.73 19.65
CA GLN A 256 -29.34 -6.83 20.50
C GLN A 256 -29.84 -8.02 19.68
N GLN A 257 -30.49 -7.78 18.54
CA GLN A 257 -30.99 -8.83 17.65
C GLN A 257 -29.83 -9.58 16.97
N ASN A 258 -28.80 -8.86 16.53
CA ASN A 258 -27.59 -9.45 15.95
C ASN A 258 -26.77 -10.29 16.95
N ARG A 259 -26.91 -10.03 18.26
CA ARG A 259 -26.33 -10.88 19.32
C ARG A 259 -27.09 -12.19 19.55
N ARG A 260 -28.35 -12.28 19.15
CA ARG A 260 -29.22 -13.45 19.38
C ARG A 260 -29.31 -14.39 18.17
N GLY A 261 -28.90 -13.96 16.98
CA GLY A 261 -28.97 -14.74 15.74
C GLY A 261 -27.72 -15.54 15.35
N GLY A 262 -26.68 -15.58 16.19
CA GLY A 262 -25.47 -16.36 15.90
C GLY A 262 -25.70 -17.87 16.07
N PRO A 263 -25.11 -18.73 15.22
CA PRO A 263 -25.24 -20.18 15.35
C PRO A 263 -24.69 -20.66 16.69
N ALA A 264 -25.32 -21.69 17.25
CA ALA A 264 -24.91 -22.30 18.53
C ALA A 264 -23.47 -22.84 18.43
N PRO A 265 -22.67 -22.69 19.51
CA PRO A 265 -21.28 -23.14 19.53
C PRO A 265 -21.24 -24.67 19.54
N GLY A 266 -20.71 -25.32 18.49
CA GLY A 266 -20.54 -26.77 18.52
C GLY A 266 -20.22 -27.49 17.21
N GLN A 267 -20.31 -26.85 16.05
CA GLN A 267 -19.96 -27.50 14.78
C GLN A 267 -19.00 -26.63 13.97
N ALA A 268 -17.70 -26.91 14.09
CA ALA A 268 -16.70 -26.38 13.18
C ALA A 268 -16.85 -27.10 11.84
N GLY A 269 -17.59 -26.49 10.90
CA GLY A 269 -17.62 -26.92 9.50
C GLY A 269 -16.25 -26.77 8.83
N PRO A 270 -16.05 -27.40 7.66
CA PRO A 270 -14.77 -27.37 6.95
C PRO A 270 -14.31 -25.93 6.66
N VAL A 271 -13.00 -25.70 6.80
CA VAL A 271 -12.34 -24.43 6.48
C VAL A 271 -12.59 -24.10 5.01
N ARG A 272 -13.43 -23.10 4.74
CA ARG A 272 -13.67 -22.58 3.39
C ARG A 272 -12.35 -22.02 2.83
N GLY A 273 -12.01 -22.38 1.59
CA GLY A 273 -10.88 -21.84 0.86
C GLY A 273 -10.96 -20.30 0.70
N PHE A 274 -9.82 -19.66 0.43
CA PHE A 274 -9.69 -18.20 0.33
C PHE A 274 -10.68 -17.58 -0.69
N GLU A 275 -10.85 -18.24 -1.83
CA GLU A 275 -11.80 -17.89 -2.89
C GLU A 275 -13.25 -17.89 -2.40
N ALA A 276 -13.64 -18.84 -1.54
CA ALA A 276 -15.01 -18.99 -1.06
C ALA A 276 -15.43 -17.88 -0.07
N VAL A 277 -14.48 -17.28 0.66
CA VAL A 277 -14.77 -16.15 1.55
C VAL A 277 -14.93 -14.86 0.74
N LEU A 278 -14.01 -14.61 -0.18
CA LEU A 278 -14.05 -13.41 -1.01
C LEU A 278 -15.23 -13.42 -1.98
N SER A 279 -15.54 -14.56 -2.58
CA SER A 279 -16.75 -14.70 -3.41
C SER A 279 -18.04 -14.47 -2.61
N SER A 280 -18.10 -14.83 -1.32
CA SER A 280 -19.27 -14.55 -0.49
C SER A 280 -19.41 -13.06 -0.14
N ASP A 281 -18.32 -12.37 0.18
CA ASP A 281 -18.35 -10.92 0.43
C ASP A 281 -18.66 -10.16 -0.86
N ALA A 282 -18.12 -10.60 -1.99
CA ALA A 282 -18.49 -10.06 -3.30
C ALA A 282 -19.97 -10.19 -3.60
N ALA A 283 -20.53 -11.39 -3.38
CA ALA A 283 -21.94 -11.64 -3.59
C ALA A 283 -22.81 -10.76 -2.69
N GLU A 284 -22.35 -10.43 -1.49
CA GLU A 284 -23.03 -9.50 -0.58
C GLU A 284 -23.02 -8.06 -1.11
N VAL A 285 -21.90 -7.60 -1.70
CA VAL A 285 -21.79 -6.29 -2.37
C VAL A 285 -22.60 -6.24 -3.67
N GLY A 286 -22.71 -7.35 -4.39
CA GLY A 286 -23.37 -7.39 -5.69
C GLY A 286 -22.54 -6.71 -6.80
N ASP A 287 -23.13 -6.61 -7.99
CA ASP A 287 -22.45 -6.01 -9.16
C ASP A 287 -22.39 -4.48 -9.06
N ILE A 288 -21.17 -3.97 -8.93
CA ILE A 288 -20.84 -2.53 -8.94
C ILE A 288 -19.96 -2.15 -10.14
N SER A 289 -19.83 -3.02 -11.14
CA SER A 289 -18.88 -2.85 -12.25
C SER A 289 -19.11 -1.55 -13.03
N HIS A 290 -20.36 -1.07 -13.12
CA HIS A 290 -20.71 0.18 -13.78
C HIS A 290 -20.22 1.46 -13.04
N TRP A 291 -19.75 1.33 -11.80
CA TRP A 291 -19.19 2.42 -10.99
C TRP A 291 -17.68 2.31 -10.73
N VAL A 292 -16.98 1.46 -11.49
CA VAL A 292 -15.56 1.11 -11.20
C VAL A 292 -14.73 1.14 -12.47
N ASP A 293 -13.86 2.11 -12.70
CA ASP A 293 -12.95 2.12 -13.86
C ASP A 293 -11.81 1.10 -13.74
N ARG A 294 -11.40 0.78 -12.51
CA ARG A 294 -10.30 -0.14 -12.19
C ARG A 294 -10.63 -0.97 -10.95
N ALA A 295 -10.35 -2.27 -10.97
CA ALA A 295 -10.44 -3.04 -9.73
C ALA A 295 -9.33 -2.64 -8.77
N ASP A 296 -9.61 -2.86 -7.49
CA ASP A 296 -8.67 -2.68 -6.41
C ASP A 296 -8.56 -3.96 -5.57
N MET A 297 -7.38 -4.21 -5.03
CA MET A 297 -7.12 -5.28 -4.07
C MET A 297 -5.98 -4.93 -3.12
N HIS A 298 -6.02 -5.56 -1.96
CA HIS A 298 -4.86 -5.65 -1.06
C HIS A 298 -4.28 -7.08 -1.15
N ILE A 299 -2.97 -7.21 -1.32
CA ILE A 299 -2.30 -8.52 -1.36
C ILE A 299 -1.05 -8.50 -0.48
N TYR A 300 -0.96 -9.46 0.44
CA TYR A 300 0.16 -9.57 1.37
C TYR A 300 0.83 -10.94 1.19
N PRO A 301 1.93 -11.04 0.41
CA PRO A 301 2.52 -12.32 0.01
C PRO A 301 3.10 -13.15 1.16
N GLY A 302 3.37 -12.53 2.32
CA GLY A 302 3.94 -13.23 3.47
C GLY A 302 5.42 -13.50 3.26
N ASP A 303 5.81 -14.77 3.05
CA ASP A 303 7.18 -15.22 2.75
C ASP A 303 7.42 -15.49 1.26
N GLN A 304 6.38 -15.37 0.43
CA GLN A 304 6.42 -15.75 -0.97
C GLN A 304 6.81 -14.57 -1.86
N ASP A 305 7.27 -14.85 -3.07
CA ASP A 305 7.29 -13.83 -4.12
C ASP A 305 5.84 -13.41 -4.41
N THR A 306 5.63 -12.14 -4.72
CA THR A 306 4.30 -11.51 -4.81
C THR A 306 3.33 -12.29 -5.69
N PHE A 307 3.85 -13.04 -6.68
CA PHE A 307 3.04 -13.76 -7.66
C PHE A 307 3.47 -15.21 -7.95
N ASN A 308 4.34 -15.83 -7.14
CA ASN A 308 4.76 -17.22 -7.36
C ASN A 308 3.95 -18.23 -6.52
N GLY A 309 3.24 -19.17 -7.16
CA GLY A 309 2.84 -20.44 -6.54
C GLY A 309 1.61 -20.50 -5.61
N GLY A 310 0.90 -19.40 -5.33
CA GLY A 310 -0.42 -19.38 -4.65
C GLY A 310 -0.52 -18.30 -3.57
N PRO A 311 -1.69 -17.69 -3.25
CA PRO A 311 -2.92 -17.44 -4.02
C PRO A 311 -2.97 -16.00 -4.64
N PRO A 312 -2.22 -15.69 -5.73
CA PRO A 312 -2.37 -14.42 -6.45
C PRO A 312 -3.26 -14.58 -7.68
N GLN A 313 -3.14 -15.67 -8.47
CA GLN A 313 -3.92 -15.78 -9.70
C GLN A 313 -5.40 -16.07 -9.44
N ALA A 314 -5.73 -17.03 -8.59
CA ALA A 314 -7.13 -17.27 -8.22
C ALA A 314 -7.74 -16.10 -7.43
N PHE A 315 -6.94 -15.34 -6.69
CA PHE A 315 -7.39 -14.10 -6.06
C PHE A 315 -7.65 -13.00 -7.08
N VAL A 316 -6.74 -12.80 -8.01
CA VAL A 316 -6.89 -11.88 -9.14
C VAL A 316 -8.09 -12.29 -9.99
N GLU A 317 -8.31 -13.57 -10.25
CA GLU A 317 -9.47 -14.10 -10.98
C GLU A 317 -10.76 -13.94 -10.19
N ALA A 318 -10.74 -14.14 -8.87
CA ALA A 318 -11.87 -13.83 -8.01
C ALA A 318 -12.18 -12.32 -8.06
N VAL A 319 -11.21 -11.45 -7.77
CA VAL A 319 -11.33 -9.98 -7.89
C VAL A 319 -11.83 -9.58 -9.29
N ARG A 320 -11.31 -10.20 -10.37
CA ARG A 320 -11.80 -9.98 -11.73
C ARG A 320 -13.26 -10.41 -11.88
N GLY A 321 -13.64 -11.58 -11.39
CA GLY A 321 -15.03 -12.05 -11.39
C GLY A 321 -15.98 -11.19 -10.55
N MET A 322 -15.47 -10.52 -9.51
CA MET A 322 -16.24 -9.67 -8.60
C MET A 322 -16.50 -8.27 -9.17
N TYR A 323 -15.48 -7.66 -9.80
CA TYR A 323 -15.54 -6.26 -10.21
C TYR A 323 -15.51 -6.05 -11.73
N LEU A 324 -15.05 -7.02 -12.52
CA LEU A 324 -14.47 -6.74 -13.83
C LEU A 324 -14.96 -7.64 -14.96
N ALA A 325 -15.75 -7.06 -15.85
CA ALA A 325 -15.76 -7.40 -17.27
C ALA A 325 -14.44 -7.00 -17.98
N GLY A 326 -13.28 -7.44 -17.46
CA GLY A 326 -11.97 -7.21 -18.08
C GLY A 326 -11.28 -5.86 -17.82
N ARG A 327 -11.71 -5.07 -16.82
CA ARG A 327 -11.05 -3.79 -16.51
C ARG A 327 -9.67 -3.98 -15.84
N PRO A 328 -8.78 -2.97 -15.90
CA PRO A 328 -7.47 -3.04 -15.27
C PRO A 328 -7.54 -3.19 -13.75
N VAL A 329 -6.49 -3.72 -13.15
CA VAL A 329 -6.39 -3.95 -11.70
C VAL A 329 -5.27 -3.11 -11.10
N SER A 330 -5.51 -2.55 -9.92
CA SER A 330 -4.49 -1.93 -9.07
C SER A 330 -4.39 -2.70 -7.75
N VAL A 331 -3.18 -2.83 -7.23
CA VAL A 331 -2.93 -3.38 -5.91
C VAL A 331 -2.61 -2.21 -4.98
N THR A 332 -3.60 -1.63 -4.32
CA THR A 332 -3.41 -0.40 -3.53
C THR A 332 -2.74 -0.62 -2.18
N GLU A 333 -2.50 -1.88 -1.80
CA GLU A 333 -1.73 -2.21 -0.61
C GLU A 333 -1.05 -3.58 -0.73
N SER A 334 0.26 -3.61 -0.53
CA SER A 334 1.04 -4.85 -0.54
C SER A 334 2.35 -4.72 0.22
N GLY A 335 2.97 -5.84 0.59
CA GLY A 335 4.32 -5.82 1.13
C GLY A 335 4.63 -7.05 1.95
N TRP A 336 5.86 -7.06 2.46
CA TRP A 336 6.39 -8.13 3.30
C TRP A 336 6.65 -7.59 4.69
N SER A 337 6.21 -8.35 5.69
CA SER A 337 6.52 -8.01 7.08
C SER A 337 7.84 -8.68 7.46
N ASN A 338 8.79 -7.90 7.97
CA ASN A 338 10.06 -8.40 8.48
C ASN A 338 10.03 -8.78 9.97
N CYS A 339 8.83 -8.95 10.56
CA CYS A 339 8.67 -9.34 11.96
C CYS A 339 9.32 -10.70 12.24
N SER A 340 10.43 -10.73 12.99
CA SER A 340 11.10 -11.96 13.39
C SER A 340 10.32 -12.67 14.52
N PRO A 341 10.31 -14.02 14.60
CA PRO A 341 9.88 -14.73 15.81
C PRO A 341 10.74 -14.40 17.05
N ASP A 342 12.01 -13.99 16.85
CA ASP A 342 12.96 -13.66 17.92
C ASP A 342 12.95 -12.16 18.30
N ASP A 343 12.02 -11.37 17.76
CA ASP A 343 11.84 -9.98 18.20
C ASP A 343 11.53 -10.03 19.72
N PRO A 344 12.30 -9.34 20.60
CA PRO A 344 12.15 -9.47 22.06
C PRO A 344 10.78 -9.00 22.58
N ASP A 345 10.05 -8.21 21.81
CA ASP A 345 8.65 -7.86 22.06
C ASP A 345 7.66 -8.92 21.52
N GLY A 346 8.20 -9.95 20.86
CA GLY A 346 7.57 -11.02 20.12
C GLY A 346 6.80 -11.99 20.99
N GLN A 347 5.62 -11.56 21.44
CA GLN A 347 4.56 -12.53 21.64
C GLN A 347 4.31 -13.26 20.32
N ALA A 348 4.62 -14.56 20.30
CA ALA A 348 4.35 -15.47 19.19
C ALA A 348 2.95 -15.21 18.64
N TYR A 349 2.90 -14.59 17.46
CA TYR A 349 1.64 -14.15 16.88
C TYR A 349 0.86 -15.34 16.32
N THR A 350 -0.37 -15.52 16.77
CA THR A 350 -1.25 -16.65 16.41
C THR A 350 -2.13 -16.39 15.18
N GLY A 351 -2.07 -15.20 14.56
CA GLY A 351 -2.98 -14.82 13.46
C GLY A 351 -2.46 -15.11 12.05
N GLY A 352 -1.48 -16.01 11.91
CA GLY A 352 -1.34 -16.83 10.71
C GLY A 352 -0.86 -16.13 9.43
N GLY A 353 0.01 -15.13 9.54
CA GLY A 353 0.72 -14.67 8.35
C GLY A 353 2.22 -14.63 8.57
N LYS A 354 2.91 -15.00 7.50
CA LYS A 354 4.32 -15.32 7.47
C LYS A 354 5.19 -14.08 7.42
N SER A 355 6.39 -14.17 7.99
CA SER A 355 7.41 -13.14 7.93
C SER A 355 8.43 -13.44 6.83
N CYS A 356 9.18 -12.41 6.45
CA CYS A 356 10.22 -12.50 5.44
C CYS A 356 11.45 -11.71 5.91
N PRO A 357 12.67 -12.26 5.88
CA PRO A 357 13.88 -11.51 6.22
C PRO A 357 14.11 -10.32 5.29
N GLU A 358 14.73 -9.26 5.80
CA GLU A 358 14.97 -8.04 5.01
C GLU A 358 15.79 -8.27 3.74
N SER A 359 16.78 -9.17 3.84
CA SER A 359 17.61 -9.62 2.72
C SER A 359 16.78 -10.22 1.59
N VAL A 360 15.69 -10.92 1.90
CA VAL A 360 14.78 -11.51 0.92
C VAL A 360 13.83 -10.45 0.36
N THR A 361 13.28 -9.60 1.21
CA THR A 361 12.38 -8.51 0.77
C THR A 361 13.08 -7.52 -0.17
N ALA A 362 14.38 -7.31 0.00
CA ALA A 362 15.19 -6.50 -0.91
C ALA A 362 15.26 -7.08 -2.33
N LYS A 363 15.14 -8.40 -2.48
CA LYS A 363 15.10 -9.08 -3.79
C LYS A 363 13.70 -9.10 -4.37
N TYR A 364 12.67 -9.26 -3.53
CA TYR A 364 11.28 -9.27 -3.99
C TYR A 364 10.74 -7.90 -4.40
N ALA A 365 11.07 -6.84 -3.66
CA ALA A 365 10.47 -5.53 -3.89
C ALA A 365 10.67 -5.02 -5.33
N PRO A 366 11.87 -5.10 -5.95
CA PRO A 366 12.05 -4.69 -7.35
C PRO A 366 11.30 -5.56 -8.38
N LYS A 367 11.00 -6.82 -8.05
CA LYS A 367 10.22 -7.71 -8.93
C LYS A 367 8.73 -7.41 -8.88
N ALA A 368 8.23 -6.91 -7.75
CA ALA A 368 6.82 -6.65 -7.53
C ALA A 368 6.15 -5.79 -8.62
N PRO A 369 6.68 -4.61 -9.01
CA PRO A 369 6.11 -3.83 -10.11
C PRO A 369 6.19 -4.55 -11.46
N LEU A 370 7.25 -5.31 -11.73
CA LEU A 370 7.40 -6.08 -12.97
C LEU A 370 6.39 -7.22 -13.07
N ASN A 371 6.16 -7.93 -11.96
CA ASN A 371 5.13 -8.96 -11.88
C ASN A 371 3.72 -8.37 -12.00
N ALA A 372 3.46 -7.20 -11.40
CA ALA A 372 2.20 -6.49 -11.57
C ALA A 372 1.96 -6.18 -13.06
N LEU A 373 2.98 -5.66 -13.75
CA LEU A 373 2.93 -5.40 -15.19
C LEU A 373 2.70 -6.68 -16.02
N LEU A 374 3.36 -7.79 -15.67
CA LEU A 374 3.20 -9.08 -16.33
C LEU A 374 1.75 -9.59 -16.26
N LEU A 375 1.06 -9.33 -15.15
CA LEU A 375 -0.34 -9.71 -14.93
C LEU A 375 -1.35 -8.70 -15.50
N GLY A 376 -0.87 -7.65 -16.19
CA GLY A 376 -1.70 -6.57 -16.71
C GLY A 376 -2.26 -5.65 -15.62
N HIS A 377 -1.64 -5.63 -14.45
CA HIS A 377 -1.97 -4.66 -13.39
C HIS A 377 -1.30 -3.33 -13.69
N GLN A 378 -1.91 -2.25 -13.24
CA GLN A 378 -1.42 -0.90 -13.51
C GLN A 378 -0.42 -0.42 -12.47
N ALA A 379 -0.59 -0.82 -11.21
CA ALA A 379 0.26 -0.39 -10.11
C ALA A 379 0.17 -1.34 -8.92
N ILE A 380 1.23 -1.36 -8.13
CA ILE A 380 1.32 -1.96 -6.80
C ILE A 380 1.86 -0.92 -5.81
N TYR A 381 1.17 -0.74 -4.68
CA TYR A 381 1.55 0.21 -3.64
C TYR A 381 2.08 -0.54 -2.42
N ALA A 382 3.34 -0.26 -2.03
CA ALA A 382 3.92 -0.84 -0.83
C ALA A 382 3.25 -0.28 0.44
N TYR A 383 3.01 -1.12 1.44
CA TYR A 383 2.37 -0.78 2.70
C TYR A 383 3.40 -0.16 3.66
N VAL A 384 3.34 1.17 3.67
CA VAL A 384 4.00 2.17 4.52
C VAL A 384 5.51 2.35 4.35
N MET A 385 5.93 3.62 4.36
CA MET A 385 7.34 4.02 4.33
C MET A 385 8.02 3.74 5.69
N LEU A 386 7.37 4.11 6.79
CA LEU A 386 7.91 4.01 8.14
C LEU A 386 7.33 2.80 8.88
N GLU A 387 8.18 2.07 9.60
CA GLU A 387 7.69 1.11 10.60
C GLU A 387 6.92 1.83 11.70
N ASN A 388 5.84 1.22 12.19
CA ASN A 388 5.12 1.72 13.37
C ASN A 388 5.80 1.23 14.64
N GLN A 389 5.83 2.06 15.68
CA GLN A 389 6.45 1.71 16.97
C GLN A 389 5.40 1.31 18.02
N PRO A 390 5.68 0.35 18.91
CA PRO A 390 4.87 0.12 20.10
C PRO A 390 4.82 1.38 20.99
N PRO A 391 3.72 1.65 21.73
CA PRO A 391 2.50 0.84 21.84
C PRO A 391 1.46 1.17 20.76
N TYR A 392 1.83 1.90 19.70
CA TYR A 392 0.95 2.25 18.59
C TYR A 392 0.53 1.05 17.71
N ALA A 393 1.00 -0.16 18.05
CA ALA A 393 0.22 -1.37 17.87
C ALA A 393 -1.10 -1.19 18.66
N ASP A 394 -2.03 -0.41 18.10
CA ASP A 394 -3.38 -0.12 18.61
C ASP A 394 -3.90 -1.36 19.34
N ALA A 395 -4.78 -1.22 20.34
CA ALA A 395 -5.38 -2.35 21.07
C ALA A 395 -6.20 -3.36 20.21
N GLY A 396 -6.00 -3.40 18.88
CA GLY A 396 -6.23 -4.54 18.00
C GLY A 396 -5.30 -4.63 16.75
N HIS A 397 -4.30 -3.75 16.59
CA HIS A 397 -3.24 -3.87 15.58
C HIS A 397 -2.02 -4.53 16.24
N ASN A 398 -1.52 -5.61 15.66
CA ASN A 398 -0.42 -6.39 16.19
C ASN A 398 0.93 -5.80 15.77
N LEU A 399 2.00 -6.19 16.49
CA LEU A 399 3.40 -5.89 16.15
C LEU A 399 3.74 -6.24 14.68
N ARG A 400 3.08 -7.24 14.09
CA ARG A 400 3.29 -7.60 12.68
C ARG A 400 2.94 -6.46 11.71
N SER A 401 1.82 -5.77 11.93
CA SER A 401 1.44 -4.61 11.09
C SER A 401 2.41 -3.43 11.19
N SER A 402 3.37 -3.50 12.09
CA SER A 402 4.34 -2.45 12.36
C SER A 402 5.67 -2.65 11.62
N LYS A 403 5.95 -3.83 11.04
CA LYS A 403 7.24 -4.23 10.44
C LYS A 403 7.24 -4.34 8.91
N PHE A 404 6.36 -3.61 8.23
CA PHE A 404 6.32 -3.53 6.75
C PHE A 404 7.15 -2.38 6.18
N GLY A 405 7.50 -1.40 7.03
CA GLY A 405 8.16 -0.17 6.62
C GLY A 405 9.45 -0.38 5.85
N TYR A 406 9.74 0.52 4.92
CA TYR A 406 11.03 0.63 4.22
C TYR A 406 12.11 1.23 5.11
N ILE A 407 11.69 1.93 6.16
CA ILE A 407 12.54 2.54 7.17
C ILE A 407 12.25 1.89 8.51
N ARG A 408 13.31 1.35 9.14
CA ARG A 408 13.29 0.89 10.52
C ARG A 408 13.29 2.12 11.42
N THR A 409 12.39 2.15 12.39
CA THR A 409 12.15 3.33 13.23
C THR A 409 12.36 3.03 14.72
N PRO A 410 13.54 2.61 15.19
CA PRO A 410 13.74 2.08 16.55
C PRO A 410 13.22 2.99 17.69
N GLY A 411 13.03 4.28 17.42
CA GLY A 411 12.16 5.15 18.22
C GLY A 411 11.46 6.21 17.38
N LEU A 412 10.81 7.14 18.08
CA LEU A 412 10.14 8.30 17.48
C LEU A 412 11.10 9.41 17.04
N GLU A 413 12.40 9.27 17.26
CA GLU A 413 13.38 10.30 16.91
C GLU A 413 13.88 10.07 15.48
N PRO A 414 13.60 10.96 14.50
CA PRO A 414 13.94 10.73 13.10
C PRO A 414 15.42 10.50 12.83
N SER A 415 16.30 11.09 13.65
CA SER A 415 17.75 10.88 13.55
C SER A 415 18.20 9.45 13.88
N THR A 416 17.33 8.60 14.45
CA THR A 416 17.61 7.18 14.74
C THR A 416 17.11 6.23 13.65
N TRP A 417 16.43 6.75 12.63
CA TRP A 417 15.81 5.93 11.59
C TRP A 417 16.83 5.38 10.60
N GLU A 418 16.59 4.13 10.17
CA GLU A 418 17.51 3.40 9.31
C GLU A 418 16.79 2.91 8.06
N ARG A 419 17.41 3.14 6.90
CA ARG A 419 16.93 2.63 5.61
C ARG A 419 17.17 1.12 5.56
N LYS A 420 16.13 0.33 5.32
CA LYS A 420 16.24 -1.14 5.22
C LYS A 420 16.78 -1.54 3.86
N ALA A 421 17.22 -2.80 3.73
CA ALA A 421 17.76 -3.32 2.46
C ALA A 421 16.79 -3.11 1.27
N GLN A 422 15.47 -3.26 1.49
CA GLN A 422 14.45 -3.02 0.48
C GLN A 422 14.34 -1.56 0.01
N PHE A 423 14.66 -0.58 0.87
CA PHE A 423 14.72 0.83 0.47
C PHE A 423 15.82 1.06 -0.56
N HIS A 424 17.02 0.57 -0.29
CA HIS A 424 18.15 0.72 -1.21
C HIS A 424 17.90 0.00 -2.54
N ALA A 425 17.33 -1.21 -2.49
CA ALA A 425 17.01 -1.98 -3.69
C ALA A 425 15.99 -1.25 -4.57
N MET A 426 14.89 -0.75 -3.98
CA MET A 426 13.86 -0.02 -4.71
C MET A 426 14.34 1.32 -5.23
N ARG A 427 15.15 2.07 -4.46
CA ARG A 427 15.71 3.34 -4.94
C ARG A 427 16.52 3.15 -6.22
N ARG A 428 17.36 2.11 -6.26
CA ARG A 428 18.16 1.76 -7.46
C ARG A 428 17.29 1.31 -8.62
N PHE A 429 16.27 0.50 -8.35
CA PHE A 429 15.30 0.08 -9.36
C PHE A 429 14.58 1.29 -9.97
N LEU A 430 14.01 2.17 -9.15
CA LEU A 430 13.28 3.35 -9.60
C LEU A 430 14.21 4.30 -10.38
N ALA A 431 15.42 4.54 -9.90
CA ALA A 431 16.41 5.35 -10.63
C ALA A 431 16.78 4.74 -12.00
N LEU A 432 16.83 3.41 -12.12
CA LEU A 432 17.13 2.74 -13.39
C LEU A 432 15.99 2.87 -14.41
N PHE A 433 14.73 2.92 -13.96
CA PHE A 433 13.56 3.01 -14.85
C PHE A 433 12.98 4.43 -14.98
N ALA A 434 13.50 5.40 -14.24
CA ALA A 434 13.13 6.80 -14.39
C ALA A 434 13.42 7.32 -15.81
N ASP A 435 12.41 7.89 -16.47
CA ASP A 435 12.51 8.45 -17.81
C ASP A 435 11.57 9.67 -17.97
N PRO A 436 11.77 10.74 -17.16
CA PRO A 436 10.88 11.89 -17.12
C PRO A 436 10.83 12.61 -18.48
N GLY A 437 9.65 13.10 -18.85
CA GLY A 437 9.42 13.83 -20.10
C GLY A 437 8.13 13.41 -20.80
N PRO A 438 7.88 13.88 -22.04
CA PRO A 438 6.67 13.56 -22.77
C PRO A 438 6.57 12.06 -23.10
N ALA A 439 5.34 11.60 -23.32
CA ALA A 439 5.09 10.25 -23.82
C ALA A 439 5.79 10.02 -25.17
N PHE A 440 6.25 8.79 -25.40
CA PHE A 440 6.86 8.35 -26.66
C PHE A 440 6.48 6.90 -26.93
N GLN A 441 6.54 6.50 -28.20
CA GLN A 441 6.31 5.12 -28.61
C GLN A 441 7.64 4.36 -28.60
N PRO A 442 7.80 3.31 -27.78
CA PRO A 442 9.02 2.52 -27.76
C PRO A 442 9.13 1.66 -29.03
N ALA A 443 10.35 1.49 -29.53
CA ALA A 443 10.68 0.56 -30.59
C ALA A 443 11.13 -0.78 -30.01
N GLY A 444 10.66 -1.88 -30.59
CA GLY A 444 11.15 -3.22 -30.26
C GLY A 444 12.62 -3.43 -30.65
N LEU A 445 13.22 -4.51 -30.16
CA LEU A 445 14.63 -4.86 -30.40
C LEU A 445 14.73 -6.30 -30.93
N PRO A 446 15.48 -6.58 -32.02
CA PRO A 446 15.85 -7.94 -32.41
C PRO A 446 16.69 -8.59 -31.30
N LEU A 447 16.09 -9.51 -30.57
CA LEU A 447 16.60 -10.04 -29.30
C LEU A 447 16.16 -11.50 -29.13
N GLY A 448 17.12 -12.39 -28.89
CA GLY A 448 16.89 -13.77 -28.49
C GLY A 448 17.21 -14.00 -27.02
N ILE A 449 16.36 -14.78 -26.34
CA ILE A 449 16.61 -15.25 -24.97
C ILE A 449 16.50 -16.77 -24.99
N ALA A 450 17.58 -17.45 -24.62
CA ALA A 450 17.62 -18.91 -24.48
C ALA A 450 17.89 -19.27 -23.01
N ALA A 451 17.02 -20.08 -22.43
CA ALA A 451 17.13 -20.54 -21.05
C ALA A 451 16.44 -21.90 -20.89
N ASP A 452 16.97 -22.74 -20.00
CA ASP A 452 16.35 -24.01 -19.58
C ASP A 452 15.78 -23.85 -18.16
N CYS A 453 14.84 -22.91 -18.02
CA CYS A 453 14.30 -22.44 -16.75
C CYS A 453 12.85 -21.97 -16.95
N PRO A 454 11.84 -22.79 -16.60
CA PRO A 454 10.43 -22.49 -16.87
C PRO A 454 9.88 -21.31 -16.06
N ASP A 455 10.55 -20.95 -14.97
CA ASP A 455 10.21 -19.86 -14.07
C ASP A 455 10.91 -18.54 -14.42
N LEU A 456 11.68 -18.49 -15.51
CA LEU A 456 12.27 -17.25 -16.03
C LEU A 456 11.18 -16.34 -16.63
N GLN A 457 11.19 -15.09 -16.18
CA GLN A 457 10.43 -14.00 -16.76
C GLN A 457 11.36 -12.98 -17.41
N SER A 458 10.86 -12.31 -18.44
CA SER A 458 11.57 -11.22 -19.08
C SER A 458 10.63 -10.12 -19.55
N MET A 459 11.11 -8.88 -19.52
CA MET A 459 10.39 -7.74 -20.07
C MET A 459 11.37 -6.73 -20.64
N LEU A 460 11.12 -6.27 -21.87
CA LEU A 460 11.94 -5.27 -22.54
C LEU A 460 11.31 -3.89 -22.36
N PHE A 461 12.14 -2.94 -21.97
CA PHE A 461 11.79 -1.53 -21.89
C PHE A 461 12.72 -0.72 -22.80
N GLN A 462 12.28 0.48 -23.16
CA GLN A 462 13.10 1.48 -23.84
C GLN A 462 12.98 2.80 -23.11
N ARG A 463 14.08 3.53 -22.97
CA ARG A 463 14.08 4.94 -22.55
C ARG A 463 13.87 5.84 -23.77
N ARG A 464 13.42 7.07 -23.56
CA ARG A 464 13.27 8.08 -24.64
C ARG A 464 14.57 8.37 -25.38
N THR A 465 15.72 8.14 -24.73
CA THR A 465 17.06 8.26 -25.34
C THR A 465 17.36 7.16 -26.37
N GLY A 466 16.50 6.15 -26.50
CA GLY A 466 16.67 5.01 -27.40
C GLY A 466 17.27 3.78 -26.74
N GLN A 467 17.90 3.92 -25.55
CA GLN A 467 18.49 2.81 -24.80
C GLN A 467 17.44 1.80 -24.36
N HIS A 468 17.70 0.51 -24.59
CA HIS A 468 16.83 -0.57 -24.13
C HIS A 468 17.28 -1.10 -22.75
N LEU A 469 16.32 -1.53 -21.93
CA LEU A 469 16.54 -2.18 -20.65
C LEU A 469 15.80 -3.52 -20.64
N LEU A 470 16.53 -4.64 -20.63
CA LEU A 470 15.95 -5.97 -20.51
C LEU A 470 15.96 -6.39 -19.04
N ALA A 471 14.78 -6.48 -18.42
CA ALA A 471 14.63 -7.07 -17.11
C ALA A 471 14.54 -8.60 -17.22
N LEU A 472 15.30 -9.32 -16.40
CA LEU A 472 15.31 -10.78 -16.28
C LEU A 472 15.18 -11.15 -14.80
N TRP A 473 14.18 -11.94 -14.44
CA TRP A 473 14.01 -12.42 -13.07
C TRP A 473 13.31 -13.77 -13.06
N ARG A 474 13.40 -14.47 -11.93
CA ARG A 474 12.70 -15.74 -11.72
C ARG A 474 11.58 -15.55 -10.72
N THR A 475 10.43 -16.13 -11.02
CA THR A 475 9.28 -16.19 -10.10
C THR A 475 9.46 -17.39 -9.19
N VAL A 476 10.28 -17.25 -8.14
CA VAL A 476 10.60 -18.31 -7.17
C VAL A 476 10.56 -17.79 -5.75
N ASP A 477 10.11 -18.66 -4.84
CA ASP A 477 10.16 -18.37 -3.40
C ASP A 477 11.59 -18.54 -2.89
N LEU A 478 12.06 -17.59 -2.08
CA LEU A 478 13.42 -17.52 -1.54
C LEU A 478 13.44 -17.84 -0.05
N TYR A 479 12.27 -17.87 0.56
CA TYR A 479 12.08 -18.11 1.98
C TYR A 479 10.85 -18.96 2.19
N ALA A 480 10.93 -19.88 3.13
CA ALA A 480 9.79 -20.63 3.62
C ALA A 480 9.67 -20.41 5.12
N CYS A 481 8.51 -19.95 5.55
CA CYS A 481 8.18 -19.64 6.93
C CYS A 481 7.01 -20.51 7.40
N ASP A 482 7.18 -21.16 8.55
CA ASP A 482 6.10 -21.88 9.23
C ASP A 482 5.09 -20.86 9.80
N PRO A 483 3.82 -20.89 9.36
CA PRO A 483 2.83 -19.91 9.80
C PRO A 483 2.47 -19.99 11.29
N LYS A 484 2.82 -21.08 12.00
CA LYS A 484 2.55 -21.26 13.43
C LYS A 484 3.65 -20.69 14.31
N THR A 485 4.89 -20.95 13.94
CA THR A 485 6.06 -20.56 14.73
C THR A 485 6.69 -19.27 14.23
N ASN A 486 6.36 -18.86 13.00
CA ASN A 486 7.01 -17.78 12.24
C ASN A 486 8.52 -18.01 12.03
N ALA A 487 9.04 -19.21 12.35
CA ALA A 487 10.38 -19.63 12.02
C ALA A 487 10.45 -19.93 10.53
N GLY A 488 11.55 -19.54 9.87
CA GLY A 488 11.71 -19.84 8.47
C GLY A 488 13.16 -20.06 8.05
N SER A 489 13.31 -20.55 6.82
CA SER A 489 14.58 -20.93 6.23
C SER A 489 14.70 -20.40 4.81
N TYR A 490 15.90 -19.99 4.43
CA TYR A 490 16.22 -19.65 3.04
C TYR A 490 16.11 -20.88 2.15
N LEU A 491 15.44 -20.70 1.02
CA LEU A 491 15.36 -21.70 -0.04
C LEU A 491 16.60 -21.57 -0.94
N GLN A 492 17.19 -22.69 -1.30
CA GLN A 492 18.33 -22.71 -2.22
C GLN A 492 17.83 -22.62 -3.65
N ILE A 493 18.21 -21.56 -4.35
CA ILE A 493 17.81 -21.31 -5.74
C ILE A 493 19.08 -21.34 -6.61
N PRO A 494 19.41 -22.49 -7.23
CA PRO A 494 20.54 -22.56 -8.16
C PRO A 494 20.33 -21.57 -9.32
N PRO A 495 21.32 -20.75 -9.68
CA PRO A 495 21.21 -19.86 -10.84
C PRO A 495 20.95 -20.63 -12.13
N ALA A 496 20.02 -20.11 -12.94
CA ALA A 496 19.79 -20.61 -14.30
C ALA A 496 20.70 -19.88 -15.29
N LYS A 497 21.31 -20.63 -16.22
CA LYS A 497 22.08 -20.04 -17.31
C LYS A 497 21.11 -19.50 -18.36
N VAL A 498 21.20 -18.20 -18.62
CA VAL A 498 20.38 -17.50 -19.61
C VAL A 498 21.29 -16.85 -20.64
N THR A 499 21.17 -17.23 -21.90
CA THR A 499 21.90 -16.60 -23.00
C THR A 499 21.01 -15.55 -23.65
N VAL A 500 21.48 -14.30 -23.62
CA VAL A 500 20.88 -13.17 -24.32
C VAL A 500 21.66 -12.93 -25.60
N THR A 501 20.98 -12.85 -26.74
CA THR A 501 21.58 -12.56 -28.05
C THR A 501 20.91 -11.35 -28.68
N VAL A 502 21.71 -10.40 -29.17
CA VAL A 502 21.27 -9.18 -29.85
C VAL A 502 21.83 -9.15 -31.27
N ASP A 503 21.26 -8.30 -32.12
CA ASP A 503 21.79 -8.10 -33.47
C ASP A 503 23.10 -7.27 -33.44
N GLY A 504 24.20 -7.92 -33.83
CA GLY A 504 25.56 -7.37 -33.84
C GLY A 504 26.16 -7.14 -32.45
N ASP A 505 27.44 -6.79 -32.40
CA ASP A 505 28.11 -6.43 -31.15
C ASP A 505 27.58 -5.10 -30.62
N ARG A 506 26.98 -5.12 -29.41
CA ARG A 506 26.44 -3.94 -28.73
C ARG A 506 27.07 -3.73 -27.37
N PRO A 507 27.15 -2.49 -26.86
CA PRO A 507 27.50 -2.25 -25.47
C PRO A 507 26.37 -2.79 -24.57
N LEU A 508 26.75 -3.63 -23.62
CA LEU A 508 25.87 -4.24 -22.63
C LEU A 508 26.34 -3.86 -21.23
N GLU A 509 25.40 -3.48 -20.37
CA GLU A 509 25.69 -3.11 -18.98
C GLU A 509 24.69 -3.81 -18.05
N LEU A 510 25.19 -4.58 -17.09
CA LEU A 510 24.35 -5.36 -16.17
C LEU A 510 24.19 -4.64 -14.84
N PHE A 511 22.95 -4.57 -14.35
CA PHE A 511 22.57 -4.01 -13.06
C PHE A 511 21.88 -5.08 -12.19
N GLN A 512 22.08 -4.96 -10.87
CA GLN A 512 21.45 -5.78 -9.84
C GLN A 512 20.96 -4.86 -8.71
N PRO A 513 19.71 -4.36 -8.77
CA PRO A 513 19.23 -3.31 -7.86
C PRO A 513 19.37 -3.66 -6.37
N SER A 514 19.15 -4.92 -6.00
CA SER A 514 19.30 -5.43 -4.63
C SER A 514 20.74 -5.49 -4.13
N PHE A 515 21.74 -5.47 -5.01
CA PHE A 515 23.14 -5.67 -4.65
C PHE A 515 23.88 -4.35 -4.43
N LYS A 516 24.09 -3.56 -5.49
CA LYS A 516 24.89 -2.32 -5.41
C LYS A 516 24.38 -1.23 -6.34
N ASP A 517 24.86 -0.01 -6.11
CA ASP A 517 24.64 1.11 -7.03
C ASP A 517 25.51 0.95 -8.29
N GLY A 518 24.97 1.34 -9.44
CA GLY A 518 25.65 1.24 -10.74
C GLY A 518 25.76 -0.19 -11.27
N SER A 519 26.57 -0.39 -12.31
CA SER A 519 26.68 -1.68 -12.97
C SER A 519 27.58 -2.67 -12.27
N VAL A 520 27.18 -3.94 -12.35
CA VAL A 520 27.96 -5.09 -11.88
C VAL A 520 28.87 -5.67 -12.97
N GLY A 521 28.68 -5.28 -14.24
CA GLY A 521 29.59 -5.63 -15.32
C GLY A 521 29.22 -4.95 -16.65
N THR A 522 30.20 -4.89 -17.56
CA THR A 522 30.06 -4.32 -18.90
C THR A 522 30.70 -5.22 -19.95
N TRP A 523 30.10 -5.28 -21.14
CA TRP A 523 30.57 -6.07 -22.26
C TRP A 523 30.31 -5.34 -23.58
N LYS A 524 31.00 -5.78 -24.64
CA LYS A 524 30.65 -5.49 -26.02
C LYS A 524 30.61 -6.80 -26.79
N THR A 525 29.42 -7.34 -27.00
CA THR A 525 29.23 -8.66 -27.61
C THR A 525 27.81 -8.77 -28.16
N ALA A 526 27.63 -9.56 -29.22
CA ALA A 526 26.31 -9.94 -29.71
C ALA A 526 25.63 -11.00 -28.83
N SER A 527 26.38 -11.71 -27.98
CA SER A 527 25.84 -12.78 -27.13
C SER A 527 26.50 -12.79 -25.75
N LEU A 528 25.67 -12.84 -24.71
CA LEU A 528 26.10 -12.84 -23.30
C LEU A 528 25.33 -13.92 -22.54
N THR A 529 26.04 -14.76 -21.80
CA THR A 529 25.42 -15.73 -20.88
C THR A 529 25.48 -15.20 -19.45
N LEU A 530 24.32 -15.16 -18.81
CA LEU A 530 24.08 -14.63 -17.47
C LEU A 530 23.67 -15.76 -16.52
N ASP A 531 24.04 -15.62 -15.25
CA ASP A 531 23.53 -16.44 -14.15
C ASP A 531 22.33 -15.75 -13.51
N VAL A 532 21.12 -16.19 -13.87
CA VAL A 532 19.86 -15.65 -13.32
C VAL A 532 19.46 -16.49 -12.11
N GLY A 533 19.86 -16.01 -10.92
CA GLY A 533 19.54 -16.60 -9.62
C GLY A 533 18.26 -16.05 -9.02
N ASP A 534 18.33 -15.70 -7.74
CA ASP A 534 17.22 -15.17 -6.95
C ASP A 534 17.02 -13.65 -7.08
N GLU A 535 17.92 -12.96 -7.77
CA GLU A 535 17.88 -11.51 -7.96
C GLU A 535 17.17 -11.08 -9.26
N LEU A 536 16.68 -9.84 -9.27
CA LEU A 536 16.37 -9.13 -10.51
C LEU A 536 17.68 -8.71 -11.20
N LEU A 537 17.85 -9.11 -12.45
CA LEU A 537 18.87 -8.58 -13.34
C LEU A 537 18.25 -7.58 -14.32
N VAL A 538 18.95 -6.48 -14.60
CA VAL A 538 18.57 -5.57 -15.69
C VAL A 538 19.78 -5.36 -16.60
N LEU A 539 19.64 -5.72 -17.87
CA LEU A 539 20.67 -5.54 -18.88
C LEU A 539 20.32 -4.31 -19.73
N ALA A 540 21.10 -3.24 -19.60
CA ALA A 540 21.01 -2.11 -20.50
C ALA A 540 21.73 -2.43 -21.81
N ILE A 541 21.07 -2.14 -22.94
CA ILE A 541 21.52 -2.45 -24.29
C ILE A 541 21.53 -1.13 -25.07
N GLY A 542 22.71 -0.73 -25.56
CA GLY A 542 22.90 0.51 -26.30
C GLY A 542 22.84 0.41 -27.81
#